data_AF-A0A7S0QCU2-F1
#
_entry.id   AF-A0A7S0QCU2-F1
#
_cell.length_a   1.000
_cell.length_b   1.000
_cell.length_c   1.000
_cell.angle_alpha   90.00
_cell.angle_beta   90.00
_cell.angle_gamma   90.00
#
_symmetry.space_group_name_H-M   'P 1'
#
loop_
_entity.id
_entity.type
_entity.pdbx_description
1 polymer ?
#
loop_
_entity_poly.entity_id
_entity_poly.type
_entity_poly.pdbx_seq_one_letter_code
_entity_poly.pdbx_strand_id
1 'polypeptide(L)'
;MEGANSSDYCLYCGEGKYSTIAGADSPSSCIACSEGKYQSHEGATSQSDCSFCLPGTFSLVVGANSSLVCTACTSGRYSSVLGLGKECELCEGGAYSSGVGMNSSDSCVLCPGGTFQTGLG
;
A
#
# COMPACT_ATOMS: atom_id res chain seq x y z
N MET A 1 20.80 14.41 36.52
CA MET A 1 20.28 14.49 35.14
C MET A 1 21.32 13.83 34.27
N GLU A 2 21.21 12.52 34.09
CA GLU A 2 22.15 11.77 33.25
C GLU A 2 21.77 12.04 31.79
N GLY A 3 22.50 12.96 31.18
CA GLY A 3 22.42 13.17 29.74
C GLY A 3 22.90 11.90 29.04
N ALA A 4 22.02 11.31 28.24
CA ALA A 4 22.34 10.19 27.39
C ALA A 4 23.55 10.54 26.51
N ASN A 5 24.71 9.95 26.81
CA ASN A 5 25.97 10.15 26.08
C ASN A 5 26.15 9.13 24.93
N SER A 6 25.08 8.42 24.56
CA SER A 6 25.12 7.48 23.45
C SER A 6 23.92 7.65 22.51
N SER A 7 24.17 7.44 21.23
CA SER A 7 23.13 7.31 20.21
C SER A 7 22.21 6.10 20.46
N ASP A 8 22.58 5.16 21.33
CA ASP A 8 21.76 4.01 21.72
C ASP A 8 20.46 4.38 22.45
N TYR A 9 20.37 5.60 22.98
CA TYR A 9 19.13 6.10 23.61
C TYR A 9 18.16 6.69 22.58
N CYS A 10 18.59 6.87 21.32
CA CYS A 10 17.70 7.29 20.25
C CYS A 10 16.83 6.10 19.84
N LEU A 11 15.55 6.15 20.21
CA LEU A 11 14.57 5.14 19.80
C LEU A 11 14.15 5.38 18.36
N TYR A 12 14.16 4.32 17.55
CA TYR A 12 13.63 4.38 16.19
C TYR A 12 12.10 4.39 16.18
N CYS A 13 11.52 4.99 15.14
CA CYS A 13 10.14 4.70 14.82
C CYS A 13 10.03 3.23 14.42
N GLY A 14 9.16 2.50 15.10
CA GLY A 14 8.90 1.10 14.80
C GLY A 14 8.32 0.91 13.40
N GLU A 15 8.23 -0.35 13.01
CA GLU A 15 7.62 -0.79 11.75
C GLU A 15 6.27 -0.14 11.46
N GLY A 16 5.99 0.09 10.18
CA GLY A 16 4.83 0.83 9.71
C GLY A 16 4.84 2.33 10.00
N LYS A 17 5.90 2.87 10.61
CA LYS A 17 6.00 4.31 10.90
C LYS A 17 7.32 4.90 10.45
N TYR A 18 7.33 6.22 10.28
CA TYR A 18 8.50 7.02 9.94
C TYR A 18 8.49 8.33 10.74
N SER A 19 9.64 8.99 10.88
CA SER A 19 9.68 10.37 11.39
C SER A 19 10.62 11.24 10.60
N THR A 20 10.13 12.41 10.21
CA THR A 20 10.92 13.44 9.52
C THR A 20 11.56 14.43 10.51
N ILE A 21 11.33 14.27 11.82
CA ILE A 21 11.72 15.24 12.85
C ILE A 21 13.05 14.78 13.47
N ALA A 22 14.13 15.49 13.15
CA ALA A 22 15.41 15.32 13.82
C ALA A 22 15.31 15.79 15.28
N GLY A 23 15.78 14.97 16.23
CA GLY A 23 15.74 15.28 17.66
C GLY A 23 14.35 15.14 18.29
N ALA A 24 13.46 14.34 17.70
CA ALA A 24 12.16 14.02 18.30
C ALA A 24 12.34 13.45 19.72
N ASP A 25 11.66 14.07 20.68
CA ASP A 25 11.67 13.71 22.10
C ASP A 25 10.51 12.77 22.50
N SER A 26 9.62 12.45 21.55
CA SER A 26 8.42 11.64 21.80
C SER A 26 8.10 10.70 20.62
N PRO A 27 7.61 9.47 20.90
CA PRO A 27 7.16 8.54 19.86
C PRO A 27 5.93 9.04 19.09
N SER A 28 5.23 10.08 19.57
CA SER A 28 4.15 10.73 18.84
C SER A 28 4.63 11.41 17.55
N SER A 29 5.94 11.69 17.43
CA SER A 29 6.55 12.20 16.20
C SER A 29 6.70 11.15 15.10
N CYS A 30 6.42 9.88 15.41
CA CYS A 30 6.37 8.80 14.44
C CYS A 30 5.02 8.76 13.73
N ILE A 31 5.04 9.09 12.44
CA ILE A 31 3.89 9.13 11.55
C ILE A 31 3.73 7.75 10.91
N ALA A 32 2.50 7.24 10.87
CA ALA A 32 2.21 5.98 10.20
C ALA A 32 2.33 6.12 8.67
N CYS A 33 2.86 5.09 8.01
CA CYS A 33 2.80 4.98 6.55
C CYS A 33 1.33 5.01 6.10
N SER A 34 1.01 5.83 5.10
CA SER A 34 -0.33 5.85 4.51
C SER A 34 -0.73 4.48 3.94
N GLU A 35 -2.04 4.30 3.74
CA GLU A 35 -2.61 3.18 3.02
C GLU A 35 -1.91 2.92 1.66
N GLY A 36 -1.95 1.68 1.20
CA GLY A 36 -1.20 1.25 0.02
C GLY A 36 0.30 1.14 0.25
N LYS A 37 0.81 1.46 1.44
CA LYS A 37 2.23 1.31 1.79
C LYS A 37 2.41 0.50 3.06
N TYR A 38 3.60 -0.03 3.23
CA TYR A 38 4.04 -0.73 4.43
C TYR A 38 5.51 -0.41 4.72
N GLN A 39 5.94 -0.66 5.94
CA GLN A 39 7.33 -0.53 6.32
C GLN A 39 7.72 -1.66 7.26
N SER A 40 8.60 -2.55 6.82
CA SER A 40 9.05 -3.71 7.59
C SER A 40 10.31 -3.47 8.40
N HIS A 41 10.90 -2.28 8.30
CA HIS A 41 12.11 -1.91 9.04
C HIS A 41 11.88 -0.65 9.87
N GLU A 42 12.49 -0.60 11.04
CA GLU A 42 12.48 0.58 11.89
C GLU A 42 13.37 1.70 11.33
N GLY A 43 13.15 2.92 11.83
CA GLY A 43 14.04 4.05 11.55
C GLY A 43 13.79 4.73 10.20
N ALA A 44 12.63 4.50 9.59
CA ALA A 44 12.22 5.23 8.39
C ALA A 44 12.16 6.74 8.66
N THR A 45 12.67 7.53 7.72
CA THR A 45 12.82 8.98 7.90
C THR A 45 11.80 9.78 7.10
N SER A 46 11.05 9.13 6.22
CA SER A 46 10.09 9.77 5.32
C SER A 46 9.03 8.79 4.85
N GLN A 47 7.88 9.31 4.40
CA GLN A 47 6.80 8.50 3.81
C GLN A 47 7.23 7.76 2.52
N SER A 48 8.30 8.23 1.88
CA SER A 48 8.88 7.58 0.70
C SER A 48 9.73 6.36 1.06
N ASP A 49 10.19 6.26 2.31
CA ASP A 49 10.88 5.05 2.81
C ASP A 49 9.89 3.90 3.03
N CYS A 50 8.59 4.20 3.20
CA CYS A 50 7.55 3.18 3.21
C CYS A 50 7.46 2.52 1.83
N SER A 51 7.62 1.20 1.81
CA SER A 51 7.49 0.37 0.62
C SER A 51 6.06 0.37 0.10
N PHE A 52 5.91 0.47 -1.21
CA PHE A 52 4.61 0.51 -1.88
C PHE A 52 4.08 -0.91 -2.10
N CYS A 53 2.77 -1.10 -1.96
CA CYS A 53 2.09 -2.24 -2.55
C CYS A 53 2.26 -2.21 -4.07
N LEU A 54 2.59 -3.36 -4.65
CA LEU A 54 2.84 -3.47 -6.08
C LEU A 54 1.53 -3.27 -6.89
N PRO A 55 1.62 -2.90 -8.17
CA PRO A 55 0.47 -2.86 -9.05
C PRO A 55 -0.23 -4.23 -9.06
N GLY A 56 -1.56 -4.20 -9.14
CA GLY A 56 -2.43 -5.36 -8.94
C GLY A 56 -2.68 -5.73 -7.50
N THR A 57 -2.14 -4.97 -6.55
CA THR A 57 -2.48 -5.10 -5.12
C THR A 57 -2.94 -3.77 -4.54
N PHE A 58 -3.62 -3.85 -3.39
CA PHE A 58 -4.08 -2.71 -2.63
C PHE A 58 -3.94 -2.97 -1.13
N SER A 59 -3.86 -1.91 -0.34
CA SER A 59 -3.93 -2.01 1.12
C SER A 59 -4.69 -0.82 1.67
N LEU A 60 -5.65 -1.07 2.56
CA LEU A 60 -6.36 -0.03 3.29
C LEU A 60 -5.77 0.18 4.70
N VAL A 61 -4.70 -0.54 5.03
CA VAL A 61 -4.09 -0.54 6.35
C VAL A 61 -3.11 0.62 6.47
N VAL A 62 -3.44 1.60 7.31
CA VAL A 62 -2.53 2.66 7.72
C VAL A 62 -1.55 2.12 8.75
N GLY A 63 -0.26 2.42 8.56
CA GLY A 63 0.81 1.97 9.45
C GLY A 63 1.15 0.49 9.30
N ALA A 64 0.98 -0.06 8.10
CA ALA A 64 1.28 -1.46 7.86
C ALA A 64 2.77 -1.78 8.04
N ASN A 65 3.07 -2.88 8.70
CA ASN A 65 4.43 -3.32 8.97
C ASN A 65 4.99 -4.33 7.96
N SER A 66 4.17 -4.83 7.05
CA SER A 66 4.58 -5.93 6.17
C SER A 66 3.87 -5.87 4.83
N SER A 67 4.51 -6.38 3.79
CA SER A 67 3.93 -6.54 2.45
C SER A 67 2.70 -7.45 2.45
N LEU A 68 2.53 -8.27 3.49
CA LEU A 68 1.38 -9.17 3.64
C LEU A 68 0.04 -8.44 3.70
N VAL A 69 0.02 -7.14 4.03
CA VAL A 69 -1.22 -6.35 3.99
C VAL A 69 -1.67 -6.06 2.55
N CYS A 70 -0.76 -6.13 1.58
CA CYS A 70 -1.05 -5.86 0.18
C CYS A 70 -1.89 -7.01 -0.39
N THR A 71 -3.19 -6.77 -0.47
CA THR A 71 -4.18 -7.72 -0.95
C THR A 71 -4.26 -7.63 -2.47
N ALA A 72 -4.23 -8.77 -3.16
CA ALA A 72 -4.39 -8.79 -4.61
C ALA A 72 -5.78 -8.34 -5.03
N CYS A 73 -5.88 -7.62 -6.14
CA CYS A 73 -7.16 -7.30 -6.77
C CYS A 73 -7.87 -8.61 -7.14
N THR A 74 -9.14 -8.74 -6.76
CA THR A 74 -9.96 -9.89 -7.12
C THR A 74 -10.29 -9.87 -8.62
N SER A 75 -10.82 -10.99 -9.13
CA SER A 75 -11.39 -11.04 -10.50
C SER A 75 -12.33 -9.86 -10.73
N GLY A 76 -12.24 -9.30 -11.92
CA GLY A 76 -13.01 -8.12 -12.33
C GLY A 76 -12.43 -6.78 -11.92
N ARG A 77 -11.30 -6.79 -11.21
CA ARG A 77 -10.64 -5.59 -10.73
C ARG A 77 -9.17 -5.58 -11.04
N TYR A 78 -8.62 -4.39 -11.16
CA TYR A 78 -7.21 -4.14 -11.42
C TYR A 78 -6.71 -2.92 -10.63
N SER A 79 -5.38 -2.80 -10.52
CA SER A 79 -4.72 -1.66 -9.89
C SER A 79 -3.47 -1.34 -10.69
N SER A 80 -3.49 -0.24 -11.45
CA SER A 80 -2.35 0.18 -12.27
C SER A 80 -1.35 1.06 -11.52
N VAL A 81 -1.69 1.47 -10.30
CA VAL A 81 -0.88 2.40 -9.52
C VAL A 81 -0.08 1.68 -8.43
N LEU A 82 1.11 2.20 -8.16
CA LEU A 82 1.93 1.80 -7.02
C LEU A 82 1.34 2.37 -5.74
N GLY A 83 1.20 1.51 -4.74
CA GLY A 83 0.68 1.84 -3.43
C GLY A 83 -0.77 2.28 -3.45
N LEU A 84 -1.63 1.47 -4.07
CA LEU A 84 -3.07 1.72 -4.08
C LEU A 84 -3.64 1.65 -2.65
N GLY A 85 -4.03 2.82 -2.14
CA GLY A 85 -4.66 3.03 -0.83
C GLY A 85 -6.18 2.85 -0.80
N LYS A 86 -6.77 2.33 -1.86
CA LYS A 86 -8.22 2.16 -1.99
C LYS A 86 -8.51 0.78 -2.58
N GLU A 87 -9.78 0.43 -2.68
CA GLU A 87 -10.17 -0.77 -3.42
C GLU A 87 -9.71 -0.70 -4.89
N CYS A 88 -9.45 -1.87 -5.46
CA CYS A 88 -9.05 -1.97 -6.87
C CYS A 88 -10.14 -1.46 -7.80
N GLU A 89 -9.69 -0.85 -8.89
CA GLU A 89 -10.52 -0.31 -9.96
C GLU A 89 -11.20 -1.45 -10.70
N LEU A 90 -12.46 -1.26 -11.08
CA LEU A 90 -13.23 -2.29 -11.77
C LEU A 90 -12.99 -2.19 -13.28
N CYS A 91 -13.08 -3.33 -13.96
CA CYS A 91 -13.15 -3.36 -15.41
C CYS A 91 -14.43 -2.65 -15.91
N GLU A 92 -14.32 -1.97 -17.05
CA GLU A 92 -15.44 -1.26 -17.65
C GLU A 92 -16.54 -2.21 -18.12
N GLY A 93 -17.77 -1.71 -18.23
CA GLY A 93 -18.90 -2.49 -18.73
C GLY A 93 -18.63 -3.05 -20.12
N GLY A 94 -18.90 -4.34 -20.31
CA GLY A 94 -18.58 -5.08 -21.54
C GLY A 94 -17.18 -5.72 -21.54
N ALA A 95 -16.40 -5.55 -20.47
CA ALA A 95 -15.19 -6.31 -20.21
C ALA A 95 -15.31 -7.08 -18.88
N TYR A 96 -14.52 -8.14 -18.73
CA TYR A 96 -14.39 -8.94 -17.52
C TYR A 96 -12.93 -9.28 -17.27
N SER A 97 -12.54 -9.56 -16.04
CA SER A 97 -11.21 -10.12 -15.75
C SER A 97 -11.29 -11.36 -14.89
N SER A 98 -10.73 -12.47 -15.34
CA SER A 98 -10.78 -13.75 -14.61
C SER A 98 -9.58 -13.97 -13.68
N GLY A 99 -8.54 -13.14 -13.77
CA GLY A 99 -7.35 -13.32 -12.96
C GLY A 99 -7.33 -12.41 -11.73
N VAL A 100 -6.54 -12.82 -10.74
CA VAL A 100 -6.27 -12.05 -9.52
C VAL A 100 -4.96 -11.30 -9.68
N GLY A 101 -4.84 -10.14 -9.04
CA GLY A 101 -3.60 -9.35 -9.07
C GLY A 101 -3.38 -8.57 -10.36
N MET A 102 -4.44 -8.19 -11.06
CA MET A 102 -4.32 -7.51 -12.35
C MET A 102 -3.80 -6.08 -12.19
N ASN A 103 -2.77 -5.75 -12.97
CA ASN A 103 -2.06 -4.47 -12.86
C ASN A 103 -2.38 -3.47 -13.98
N SER A 104 -3.29 -3.78 -14.90
CA SER A 104 -3.72 -2.85 -15.94
C SER A 104 -5.16 -3.12 -16.35
N SER A 105 -5.83 -2.09 -16.88
CA SER A 105 -7.12 -2.22 -17.55
C SER A 105 -7.03 -3.08 -18.82
N ASP A 106 -5.85 -3.19 -19.45
CA ASP A 106 -5.63 -4.11 -20.59
C ASP A 106 -5.84 -5.58 -20.22
N SER A 107 -5.79 -5.89 -18.92
CA SER A 107 -6.09 -7.23 -18.42
C SER A 107 -7.61 -7.49 -18.31
N CYS A 108 -8.44 -6.50 -18.61
CA CYS A 108 -9.87 -6.64 -18.79
C CYS A 108 -10.13 -7.17 -20.21
N VAL A 109 -10.65 -8.37 -20.29
CA VAL A 109 -10.99 -9.07 -21.53
C VAL A 109 -12.39 -8.67 -21.95
N LEU A 110 -12.58 -8.24 -23.19
CA LEU A 110 -13.90 -7.93 -23.73
C LEU A 110 -14.79 -9.18 -23.78
N CYS A 111 -16.07 -9.00 -23.48
CA CYS A 111 -17.07 -10.06 -23.60
C CYS A 111 -17.13 -10.59 -25.05
N PRO A 112 -17.09 -11.92 -25.27
CA PRO A 112 -17.22 -12.50 -26.61
C PRO A 112 -18.60 -12.22 -27.22
N GLY A 113 -18.67 -12.24 -28.56
CA GLY A 113 -19.90 -11.97 -29.31
C GLY A 113 -21.07 -12.85 -28.84
N GLY A 114 -22.18 -12.21 -28.49
CA GLY A 114 -23.35 -12.87 -27.89
C GLY A 114 -23.41 -12.82 -26.36
N THR A 115 -22.40 -12.25 -25.70
CA THR A 115 -22.39 -12.00 -24.25
C THR A 115 -22.22 -10.50 -23.98
N PHE A 116 -22.76 -10.04 -22.85
CA PHE A 116 -22.65 -8.66 -22.41
C PHE A 116 -22.48 -8.64 -20.89
N GLN A 117 -21.75 -7.66 -20.39
CA GLN A 117 -21.64 -7.40 -18.96
C GLN A 117 -22.08 -5.96 -18.69
N THR A 118 -23.21 -5.81 -18.01
CA THR A 118 -23.78 -4.49 -17.68
C THR A 118 -23.16 -3.88 -16.42
N GLY A 119 -22.46 -4.70 -15.63
CA GLY A 119 -21.80 -4.29 -14.40
C GLY A 119 -20.32 -4.01 -14.58
N LEU A 120 -19.77 -3.21 -13.67
CA LEU A 120 -18.34 -3.09 -13.46
C LEU A 120 -17.83 -4.40 -12.85
N GLY A 121 -16.82 -5.06 -13.44
CA GLY A 121 -16.27 -6.33 -12.92
C GLY A 121 -15.70 -7.27 -13.96
#